data_AF-A0A6C0FLA0-F1
#
_entry.id   AF-A0A6C0FLA0-F1
#
_cell.length_a   1.000
_cell.length_b   1.000
_cell.length_c   1.000
_cell.angle_alpha   90.00
_cell.angle_beta   90.00
_cell.angle_gamma   90.00
#
_symmetry.space_group_name_H-M   'P 1'
#
loop_
_entity.id
_entity.type
_entity.pdbx_description
1 polymer ?
#
loop_
_entity_poly.entity_id
_entity_poly.type
_entity_poly.pdbx_seq_one_letter_code
_entity_poly.pdbx_strand_id
1 'polypeptide(L)'
;MSAETAAGAAFDLPGALEPLLAERGFTRGGPVFRGRSGDVAMVVRCEPQARVDRVRTITVECTPASGERTAGERFVHQFNQAATAFGWRGEYTAQTPGFPQVIVDDFTRLTLPFVDRATSVRAIAELVLDGEVPPSDGRDPLLARVTDPYEAARRFGWPDLAARAVEVAEGLDLDWRGYEAFRKWADYYSVDVRLRKPRFSLRHSVDRFLPLQHRRYA
;
A
#
# COMPACT_ATOMS: atom_id res chain seq x y z
N MET A 1 27.70 28.23 -30.60
CA MET A 1 26.34 27.68 -30.39
C MET A 1 26.51 26.22 -29.98
N SER A 2 27.12 25.98 -28.82
CA SER A 2 26.52 25.94 -27.47
C SER A 2 25.86 24.58 -27.20
N ALA A 3 26.61 23.72 -26.51
CA ALA A 3 26.20 22.40 -26.00
C ALA A 3 25.22 22.48 -24.81
N GLU A 4 24.36 23.51 -24.79
CA GLU A 4 23.51 23.87 -23.65
C GLU A 4 22.00 23.71 -23.93
N THR A 5 21.60 23.29 -25.14
CA THR A 5 20.17 23.26 -25.53
C THR A 5 19.51 21.88 -25.45
N ALA A 6 20.11 20.91 -24.75
CA ALA A 6 19.52 19.60 -24.52
C ALA A 6 19.62 19.17 -23.04
N ALA A 7 19.44 20.12 -22.11
CA ALA A 7 18.94 19.78 -20.79
C ALA A 7 17.52 19.21 -20.98
N GLY A 8 17.43 17.88 -21.06
CA GLY A 8 16.19 17.17 -21.34
C GLY A 8 15.07 17.64 -20.42
N ALA A 9 13.92 18.00 -21.01
CA ALA A 9 12.75 18.36 -20.24
C ALA A 9 12.45 17.24 -19.23
N ALA A 10 12.46 17.57 -17.94
CA ALA A 10 12.07 16.62 -16.91
C ALA A 10 10.66 16.12 -17.23
N PHE A 11 10.45 14.80 -17.18
CA PHE A 11 9.13 14.21 -17.41
C PHE A 11 8.12 14.76 -16.41
N ASP A 12 7.12 15.52 -16.89
CA ASP A 12 6.06 16.08 -16.07
C ASP A 12 5.01 15.01 -15.73
N LEU A 13 5.39 14.11 -14.81
CA LEU A 13 4.48 13.07 -14.32
C LEU A 13 3.18 13.68 -13.77
N PRO A 14 3.19 14.71 -12.90
CA PRO A 14 1.94 15.30 -12.45
C PRO A 14 1.07 15.83 -13.60
N GLY A 15 1.65 16.46 -14.63
CA GLY A 15 0.91 16.86 -15.83
C GLY A 15 0.25 15.69 -16.58
N ALA A 16 0.92 14.54 -16.65
CA ALA A 16 0.36 13.33 -17.26
C ALA A 16 -0.79 12.71 -16.44
N LEU A 17 -0.76 12.81 -15.11
CA LEU A 17 -1.81 12.26 -14.24
C LEU A 17 -3.02 13.20 -14.09
N GLU A 18 -2.82 14.50 -14.31
CA GLU A 18 -3.81 15.53 -14.02
C GLU A 18 -5.16 15.33 -14.72
N PRO A 19 -5.24 15.01 -16.03
CA PRO A 19 -6.53 14.77 -16.68
C PRO A 19 -7.31 13.61 -16.02
N LEU A 20 -6.63 12.51 -15.74
CA LEU A 20 -7.21 11.30 -15.14
C LEU A 20 -7.79 11.55 -13.75
N LEU A 21 -7.11 12.39 -12.97
CA LEU A 21 -7.50 12.75 -11.60
C LEU A 21 -8.54 13.88 -11.59
N ALA A 22 -8.46 14.84 -12.50
CA ALA A 22 -9.43 15.93 -12.63
C ALA A 22 -10.83 15.40 -13.01
N GLU A 23 -10.90 14.39 -13.89
CA GLU A 23 -12.15 13.68 -14.20
C GLU A 23 -12.83 13.07 -12.96
N ARG A 24 -12.05 12.75 -11.92
CA ARG A 24 -12.51 12.22 -10.63
C ARG A 24 -12.69 13.30 -9.56
N GLY A 25 -12.63 14.58 -9.95
CA GLY A 25 -12.82 15.71 -9.04
C GLY A 25 -11.61 16.01 -8.12
N PHE A 26 -10.43 15.49 -8.42
CA PHE A 26 -9.21 15.86 -7.71
C PHE A 26 -8.67 17.20 -8.21
N THR A 27 -8.13 18.01 -7.30
CA THR A 27 -7.47 19.29 -7.61
C THR A 27 -5.97 19.16 -7.41
N ARG A 28 -5.19 19.60 -8.40
CA ARG A 28 -3.73 19.65 -8.35
C ARG A 28 -3.25 20.83 -7.50
N GLY A 29 -2.27 20.58 -6.64
CA GLY A 29 -1.53 21.58 -5.88
C GLY A 29 -0.04 21.21 -5.83
N GLY A 30 0.68 21.55 -6.91
CA GLY A 30 2.08 21.14 -7.10
C GLY A 30 2.19 19.66 -7.50
N PRO A 31 3.03 18.85 -6.82
CA PRO A 31 3.18 17.41 -7.07
C PRO A 31 2.11 16.55 -6.37
N VAL A 32 1.08 17.19 -5.81
CA VAL A 32 0.05 16.56 -4.98
C VAL A 32 -1.32 16.84 -5.56
N PHE A 33 -2.17 15.82 -5.62
CA PHE A 33 -3.58 15.93 -5.95
C PHE A 33 -4.40 15.64 -4.70
N ARG A 34 -5.43 16.45 -4.47
CA ARG A 34 -6.35 16.26 -3.34
C ARG A 34 -7.76 16.11 -3.88
N GLY A 35 -8.47 15.13 -3.36
CA GLY A 35 -9.82 14.83 -3.79
C GLY A 35 -10.56 14.02 -2.76
N ARG A 36 -11.75 13.58 -3.14
CA ARG A 36 -12.59 12.71 -2.34
C ARG A 36 -13.17 11.62 -3.22
N SER A 37 -13.28 10.43 -2.67
CA SER A 37 -14.03 9.32 -3.25
C SER A 37 -15.00 8.86 -2.17
N GLY A 38 -16.30 9.17 -2.34
CA GLY A 38 -17.32 8.99 -1.30
C GLY A 38 -16.94 9.65 0.05
N ASP A 39 -16.85 8.81 1.09
CA ASP A 39 -16.55 9.21 2.47
C ASP A 39 -15.05 9.21 2.80
N VAL A 40 -14.20 9.08 1.79
CA VAL A 40 -12.74 9.06 1.93
C VAL A 40 -12.14 10.31 1.30
N ALA A 41 -11.38 11.06 2.08
CA ALA A 41 -10.51 12.11 1.58
C ALA A 41 -9.16 11.51 1.19
N MET A 42 -8.69 11.85 -0.01
CA MET A 42 -7.50 11.25 -0.61
C MET A 42 -6.47 12.30 -0.97
N VAL A 43 -5.21 11.94 -0.75
CA VAL A 43 -4.04 12.68 -1.22
C VAL A 43 -3.22 11.76 -2.11
N VAL A 44 -3.20 12.04 -3.41
CA VAL A 44 -2.32 11.35 -4.36
C VAL A 44 -1.06 12.18 -4.48
N ARG A 45 0.06 11.64 -4.00
CA ARG A 45 1.37 12.29 -4.03
C ARG A 45 2.26 11.58 -5.04
N CYS A 46 2.77 12.33 -6.00
CA CYS A 46 3.95 11.92 -6.73
C CYS A 46 5.14 12.13 -5.79
N GLU A 47 5.82 11.06 -5.34
CA GLU A 47 6.96 11.19 -4.44
C GLU A 47 8.26 11.37 -5.24
N PRO A 48 8.82 12.59 -5.34
CA PRO A 48 10.13 12.77 -5.94
C PRO A 48 11.21 12.27 -4.98
N GLN A 49 12.23 11.58 -5.50
CA GLN A 49 13.50 11.50 -4.80
C GLN A 49 14.30 12.78 -5.09
N ALA A 50 14.85 13.39 -4.05
CA ALA A 50 15.75 14.52 -4.21
C ALA A 50 16.97 14.14 -5.07
N ARG A 51 17.18 14.96 -6.12
CA ARG A 51 18.33 15.07 -7.03
C ARG A 51 18.41 14.09 -8.22
N VAL A 52 18.40 14.77 -9.37
CA VAL A 52 18.84 14.44 -10.73
C VAL A 52 17.99 13.47 -11.57
N ASP A 53 17.34 12.40 -11.07
CA ASP A 53 16.69 11.44 -12.02
C ASP A 53 15.37 10.70 -11.61
N ARG A 54 14.72 10.96 -10.48
CA ARG A 54 14.03 9.83 -9.79
C ARG A 54 12.64 10.15 -9.21
N VAL A 55 11.56 9.65 -9.83
CA VAL A 55 10.28 9.41 -9.13
C VAL A 55 10.33 8.01 -8.55
N ARG A 56 10.17 7.87 -7.23
CA ARG A 56 10.19 6.54 -6.57
C ARG A 56 8.89 5.78 -6.75
N THR A 57 7.77 6.48 -6.61
CA THR A 57 6.43 5.88 -6.61
C THR A 57 5.34 6.95 -6.63
N ILE A 58 4.10 6.51 -6.82
CA ILE A 58 2.88 7.26 -6.54
C ILE A 58 2.27 6.66 -5.28
N THR A 59 2.02 7.52 -4.30
CA THR A 59 1.39 7.16 -3.03
C THR A 59 -0.02 7.74 -3.00
N VAL A 60 -1.01 6.94 -2.61
CA VAL A 60 -2.36 7.42 -2.28
C VAL A 60 -2.60 7.27 -0.79
N GLU A 61 -2.67 8.39 -0.11
CA GLU A 61 -2.98 8.50 1.31
C GLU A 61 -4.50 8.66 1.50
N CYS A 62 -5.14 7.75 2.22
CA CYS A 62 -6.58 7.73 2.45
C CYS A 62 -6.92 8.08 3.90
N THR A 63 -7.87 8.98 4.08
CA THR A 63 -8.37 9.43 5.41
C THR A 63 -9.89 9.44 5.42
N PRO A 64 -10.55 9.24 6.57
CA PRO A 64 -11.97 9.53 6.70
C PRO A 64 -12.23 11.02 6.38
N ALA A 65 -13.23 11.28 5.54
CA ALA A 65 -13.55 12.64 5.11
C ALA A 65 -14.20 13.47 6.22
N SER A 66 -14.83 12.82 7.20
CA SER A 66 -15.44 13.40 8.39
C SER A 66 -15.05 12.60 9.65
N GLY A 67 -15.22 13.21 10.83
CA GLY A 67 -14.92 12.59 12.13
C GLY A 67 -13.75 13.21 12.88
N GLU A 68 -13.66 12.90 14.18
CA GLU A 68 -12.56 13.33 15.06
C GLU A 68 -11.25 12.70 14.59
N ARG A 69 -10.20 13.53 14.49
CA ARG A 69 -8.86 13.13 14.02
C ARG A 69 -7.89 13.24 15.19
N THR A 70 -7.47 12.12 15.77
CA THR A 70 -6.34 12.15 16.70
C THR A 70 -5.01 12.11 15.93
N ALA A 71 -3.93 12.63 16.51
CA ALA A 71 -2.61 12.67 15.85
C ALA A 71 -2.04 11.28 15.49
N GLY A 72 -2.58 10.21 16.11
CA GLY A 72 -2.29 8.81 15.79
C GLY A 72 -3.05 8.25 14.58
N GLU A 73 -4.00 9.01 14.02
CA GLU A 73 -4.91 8.58 12.94
C GLU A 73 -4.59 9.27 11.61
N ARG A 74 -3.31 9.49 11.33
CA ARG A 74 -2.88 10.28 10.16
C ARG A 74 -3.48 9.77 8.85
N PHE A 75 -3.58 8.45 8.67
CA PHE A 75 -4.18 7.79 7.51
C PHE A 75 -4.88 6.49 7.92
N VAL A 76 -5.99 6.16 7.27
CA VAL A 76 -6.63 4.83 7.43
C VAL A 76 -5.97 3.79 6.54
N HIS A 77 -5.35 4.24 5.45
CA HIS A 77 -4.61 3.41 4.53
C HIS A 77 -3.66 4.27 3.68
N GLN A 78 -2.55 3.68 3.24
CA GLN A 78 -1.60 4.27 2.32
C GLN A 78 -1.30 3.24 1.23
N PHE A 79 -1.85 3.46 0.04
CA PHE A 79 -1.55 2.65 -1.14
C PHE A 79 -0.24 3.14 -1.76
N ASN A 80 0.63 2.20 -2.12
CA ASN A 80 1.89 2.48 -2.79
C ASN A 80 1.91 1.76 -4.14
N GLN A 81 1.93 2.50 -5.25
CA GLN A 81 1.86 1.93 -6.59
C GLN A 81 3.01 0.96 -6.89
N ALA A 82 4.24 1.30 -6.48
CA ALA A 82 5.39 0.43 -6.70
C ALA A 82 5.30 -0.87 -5.90
N ALA A 83 4.72 -0.82 -4.70
CA ALA A 83 4.44 -2.01 -3.89
C ALA A 83 3.46 -2.97 -4.60
N THR A 84 2.46 -2.41 -5.29
CA THR A 84 1.50 -3.19 -6.08
C THR A 84 2.12 -3.73 -7.37
N ALA A 85 2.97 -2.95 -8.05
CA ALA A 85 3.55 -3.32 -9.35
C ALA A 85 4.69 -4.35 -9.24
N PHE A 86 5.56 -4.23 -8.23
CA PHE A 86 6.79 -5.03 -8.12
C PHE A 86 6.90 -5.79 -6.79
N GLY A 87 5.84 -5.80 -5.99
CA GLY A 87 5.84 -6.30 -4.62
C GLY A 87 6.28 -5.24 -3.62
N TRP A 88 6.00 -5.49 -2.34
CA TRP A 88 6.01 -4.50 -1.25
C TRP A 88 7.33 -3.74 -0.97
N ARG A 89 8.46 -4.13 -1.57
CA ARG A 89 9.75 -3.41 -1.51
C ARG A 89 10.16 -2.77 -2.85
N GLY A 90 9.28 -2.81 -3.84
CA GLY A 90 9.51 -2.31 -5.17
C GLY A 90 9.64 -0.79 -5.22
N GLU A 91 10.40 -0.31 -6.20
CA GLU A 91 10.49 1.09 -6.57
C GLU A 91 10.63 1.22 -8.09
N TYR A 92 10.12 2.31 -8.66
CA TYR A 92 10.43 2.66 -10.05
C TYR A 92 11.82 3.26 -10.11
N THR A 93 12.60 2.83 -11.10
CA THR A 93 13.97 3.29 -11.33
C THR A 93 14.15 3.60 -12.82
N ALA A 94 15.23 4.30 -13.18
CA ALA A 94 15.58 4.53 -14.58
C ALA A 94 15.84 3.22 -15.36
N GLN A 95 16.10 2.11 -14.64
CA GLN A 95 16.27 0.78 -15.20
C GLN A 95 14.95 0.01 -15.36
N THR A 96 13.84 0.53 -14.82
CA THR A 96 12.53 -0.10 -15.00
C THR A 96 12.15 -0.08 -16.48
N PRO A 97 11.77 -1.23 -17.08
CA PRO A 97 11.34 -1.27 -18.48
C PRO A 97 10.19 -0.30 -18.75
N GLY A 98 10.31 0.50 -19.81
CA GLY A 98 9.30 1.50 -20.18
C GLY A 98 9.33 2.79 -19.35
N PHE A 99 10.35 3.02 -18.53
CA PHE A 99 10.50 4.26 -17.77
C PHE A 99 10.63 5.50 -18.69
N PRO A 100 10.02 6.65 -18.34
CA PRO A 100 9.14 6.88 -17.20
C PRO A 100 7.66 6.57 -17.46
N GLN A 101 7.28 6.28 -18.71
CA GLN A 101 5.88 6.11 -19.13
C GLN A 101 5.15 4.97 -18.38
N VAL A 102 5.88 3.90 -18.04
CA VAL A 102 5.35 2.79 -17.22
C VAL A 102 4.70 3.25 -15.92
N ILE A 103 5.13 4.38 -15.34
CA ILE A 103 4.54 4.94 -14.11
C ILE A 103 3.10 5.39 -14.36
N VAL A 104 2.81 6.00 -15.52
CA VAL A 104 1.47 6.46 -15.91
C VAL A 104 0.60 5.28 -16.33
N ASP A 105 1.18 4.32 -17.04
CA ASP A 105 0.48 3.10 -17.46
C ASP A 105 0.04 2.29 -16.23
N ASP A 106 0.93 2.11 -15.26
CA ASP A 106 0.63 1.45 -13.99
C ASP A 106 -0.27 2.28 -13.09
N PHE A 107 -0.20 3.61 -13.16
CA PHE A 107 -1.19 4.44 -12.50
C PHE A 107 -2.61 4.17 -13.01
N THR A 108 -2.77 4.04 -14.32
CA THR A 108 -4.06 3.76 -14.95
C THR A 108 -4.54 2.34 -14.65
N ARG A 109 -3.61 1.37 -14.65
CA ARG A 109 -3.92 -0.06 -14.48
C ARG A 109 -4.10 -0.49 -13.02
N LEU A 110 -3.38 0.12 -12.09
CA LEU A 110 -3.32 -0.30 -10.68
C LEU A 110 -3.89 0.76 -9.72
N THR A 111 -3.48 2.02 -9.88
CA THR A 111 -3.78 3.06 -8.90
C THR A 111 -5.17 3.65 -9.09
N LEU A 112 -5.60 3.93 -10.32
CA LEU A 112 -6.94 4.46 -10.60
C LEU A 112 -8.06 3.51 -10.15
N PRO A 113 -8.01 2.18 -10.44
CA PRO A 113 -9.02 1.25 -9.92
C PRO A 113 -9.11 1.26 -8.40
N PHE A 114 -7.99 1.44 -7.69
CA PHE A 114 -8.01 1.63 -6.24
C PHE A 114 -8.71 2.92 -5.84
N VAL A 115 -8.38 4.06 -6.47
CA VAL A 115 -9.04 5.36 -6.20
C VAL A 115 -10.56 5.27 -6.42
N ASP A 116 -10.98 4.58 -7.48
CA ASP A 116 -12.39 4.43 -7.84
C ASP A 116 -13.15 3.53 -6.86
N ARG A 117 -12.49 2.51 -6.29
CA ARG A 117 -13.12 1.57 -5.34
C ARG A 117 -13.02 2.01 -3.89
N ALA A 118 -12.05 2.85 -3.53
CA ALA A 118 -11.82 3.33 -2.16
C ALA A 118 -12.83 4.43 -1.74
N THR A 119 -14.13 4.14 -1.86
CA THR A 119 -15.23 5.07 -1.61
C THR A 119 -15.63 5.17 -0.12
N SER A 120 -15.18 4.22 0.69
CA SER A 120 -15.39 4.20 2.15
C SER A 120 -14.21 3.51 2.85
N VAL A 121 -14.03 3.76 4.14
CA VAL A 121 -13.03 3.05 4.96
C VAL A 121 -13.25 1.54 4.91
N ARG A 122 -14.51 1.09 4.91
CA ARG A 122 -14.86 -0.33 4.81
C ARG A 122 -14.40 -0.94 3.49
N ALA A 123 -14.68 -0.27 2.37
CA ALA A 123 -14.28 -0.75 1.04
C ALA A 123 -12.75 -0.92 0.95
N ILE A 124 -11.98 -0.01 1.55
CA ILE A 124 -10.51 -0.14 1.62
C ILE A 124 -10.10 -1.36 2.44
N ALA A 125 -10.70 -1.56 3.62
CA ALA A 125 -10.40 -2.72 4.45
C ALA A 125 -10.75 -4.05 3.75
N GLU A 126 -11.84 -4.10 3.00
CA GLU A 126 -12.22 -5.25 2.18
C GLU A 126 -11.19 -5.52 1.07
N LEU A 127 -10.77 -4.48 0.32
CA LEU A 127 -9.71 -4.58 -0.69
C LEU A 127 -8.40 -5.15 -0.14
N VAL A 128 -8.00 -4.70 1.06
CA VAL A 128 -6.80 -5.19 1.74
C VAL A 128 -6.96 -6.66 2.14
N LEU A 129 -8.09 -7.03 2.73
CA LEU A 129 -8.37 -8.43 3.11
C LEU A 129 -8.38 -9.37 1.90
N ASP A 130 -8.97 -8.94 0.78
CA ASP A 130 -8.98 -9.70 -0.47
C ASP A 130 -7.60 -9.80 -1.12
N GLY A 131 -6.63 -9.00 -0.66
CA GLY A 131 -5.28 -8.96 -1.23
C GLY A 131 -5.23 -8.28 -2.59
N GLU A 132 -6.26 -7.51 -2.92
CA GLU A 132 -6.32 -6.73 -4.15
C GLU A 132 -5.42 -5.49 -4.08
N VAL A 133 -5.16 -5.00 -2.86
CA VAL A 133 -4.22 -3.92 -2.59
C VAL A 133 -3.24 -4.32 -1.48
N PRO A 134 -1.98 -3.83 -1.52
CA PRO A 134 -1.01 -4.10 -0.47
C PRO A 134 -1.47 -3.47 0.85
N PRO A 135 -1.07 -4.02 2.02
CA PRO A 135 -1.40 -3.44 3.31
C PRO A 135 -0.71 -2.08 3.54
N SER A 136 -1.25 -1.28 4.45
CA SER A 136 -0.69 0.04 4.78
C SER A 136 0.49 -0.10 5.74
N ASP A 137 1.56 0.67 5.52
CA ASP A 137 2.66 0.91 6.47
C ASP A 137 3.96 0.05 6.41
N GLY A 138 4.09 -0.89 5.46
CA GLY A 138 5.38 -1.55 5.22
C GLY A 138 5.91 -2.42 6.37
N ARG A 139 5.07 -2.75 7.36
CA ARG A 139 5.27 -3.87 8.29
C ARG A 139 5.22 -5.21 7.54
N ASP A 140 5.35 -6.32 8.29
CA ASP A 140 5.22 -7.67 7.74
C ASP A 140 3.92 -7.77 6.91
N PRO A 141 4.00 -8.10 5.60
CA PRO A 141 2.86 -8.00 4.70
C PRO A 141 1.74 -8.99 5.03
N LEU A 142 2.06 -10.14 5.64
CA LEU A 142 1.06 -11.12 6.03
C LEU A 142 0.30 -10.65 7.27
N LEU A 143 1.03 -10.09 8.24
CA LEU A 143 0.44 -9.54 9.44
C LEU A 143 -0.39 -8.29 9.10
N ALA A 144 0.20 -7.31 8.40
CA ALA A 144 -0.44 -6.04 8.08
C ALA A 144 -1.74 -6.22 7.27
N ARG A 145 -1.80 -7.25 6.41
CA ARG A 145 -3.02 -7.62 5.66
C ARG A 145 -4.23 -7.87 6.55
N VAL A 146 -4.04 -8.37 7.77
CA VAL A 146 -5.15 -8.65 8.69
C VAL A 146 -5.24 -7.66 9.84
N THR A 147 -4.12 -7.05 10.27
CA THR A 147 -4.15 -6.10 11.39
C THR A 147 -4.87 -4.82 11.05
N ASP A 148 -4.63 -4.26 9.85
CA ASP A 148 -5.21 -2.95 9.50
C ASP A 148 -6.73 -3.05 9.33
N PRO A 149 -7.26 -4.04 8.58
CA PRO A 149 -8.71 -4.23 8.48
C PRO A 149 -9.36 -4.57 9.82
N TYR A 150 -8.69 -5.36 10.68
CA TYR A 150 -9.19 -5.72 12.01
C TYR A 150 -9.31 -4.49 12.93
N GLU A 151 -8.26 -3.67 12.99
CA GLU A 151 -8.26 -2.44 13.80
C GLU A 151 -9.29 -1.44 13.30
N ALA A 152 -9.39 -1.25 11.97
CA ALA A 152 -10.43 -0.43 11.38
C ALA A 152 -11.82 -0.97 11.74
N ALA A 153 -12.06 -2.27 11.56
CA ALA A 153 -13.33 -2.90 11.89
C ALA A 153 -13.73 -2.70 13.36
N ARG A 154 -12.79 -2.81 14.30
CA ARG A 154 -13.04 -2.53 15.72
C ARG A 154 -13.42 -1.08 15.96
N ARG A 155 -12.63 -0.15 15.40
CA ARG A 155 -12.87 1.29 15.55
C ARG A 155 -14.25 1.71 15.03
N PHE A 156 -14.68 1.14 13.91
CA PHE A 156 -15.95 1.48 13.26
C PHE A 156 -17.12 0.55 13.63
N GLY A 157 -16.90 -0.45 14.48
CA GLY A 157 -17.96 -1.35 14.95
C GLY A 157 -18.48 -2.35 13.91
N TRP A 158 -17.60 -2.93 13.10
CA TRP A 158 -17.92 -3.93 12.05
C TRP A 158 -17.50 -5.35 12.48
N PRO A 159 -18.32 -6.05 13.29
CA PRO A 159 -17.93 -7.36 13.84
C PRO A 159 -17.74 -8.43 12.76
N ASP A 160 -18.48 -8.36 11.66
CA ASP A 160 -18.39 -9.26 10.52
C ASP A 160 -17.03 -9.14 9.80
N LEU A 161 -16.56 -7.90 9.61
CA LEU A 161 -15.28 -7.64 8.97
C LEU A 161 -14.10 -8.04 9.88
N ALA A 162 -14.23 -7.79 11.19
CA ALA A 162 -13.26 -8.23 12.18
C ALA A 162 -13.16 -9.77 12.22
N ALA A 163 -14.28 -10.49 12.18
CA ALA A 163 -14.31 -11.95 12.11
C ALA A 163 -13.63 -12.47 10.84
N ARG A 164 -13.92 -11.86 9.69
CA ARG A 164 -13.26 -12.20 8.41
C ARG A 164 -11.75 -11.99 8.46
N ALA A 165 -11.26 -10.93 9.09
CA ALA A 165 -9.82 -10.72 9.28
C ALA A 165 -9.17 -11.86 10.10
N VAL A 166 -9.88 -12.37 11.11
CA VAL A 166 -9.45 -13.54 11.90
C VAL A 166 -9.46 -14.82 11.06
N GLU A 167 -10.48 -15.04 10.23
CA GLU A 167 -10.52 -16.20 9.33
C GLU A 167 -9.35 -16.19 8.35
N VAL A 168 -9.06 -15.03 7.75
CA VAL A 168 -7.90 -14.86 6.86
C VAL A 168 -6.60 -15.17 7.61
N ALA A 169 -6.46 -14.66 8.84
CA ALA A 169 -5.31 -14.92 9.69
C ALA A 169 -5.07 -16.39 9.99
N GLU A 170 -6.13 -17.13 10.32
CA GLU A 170 -6.07 -18.57 10.60
C GLU A 170 -5.67 -19.39 9.37
N GLY A 171 -5.98 -18.89 8.16
CA GLY A 171 -5.60 -19.49 6.89
C GLY A 171 -4.17 -19.20 6.44
N LEU A 172 -3.39 -18.35 7.12
CA LEU A 172 -2.04 -17.98 6.70
C LEU A 172 -1.03 -19.13 6.95
N ASP A 173 -0.23 -19.44 5.93
CA ASP A 173 0.91 -20.36 6.07
C ASP A 173 2.14 -19.60 6.61
N LEU A 174 2.20 -19.48 7.94
CA LEU A 174 3.23 -18.71 8.63
C LEU A 174 4.48 -19.55 8.89
N ASP A 175 5.66 -18.96 8.70
CA ASP A 175 6.89 -19.48 9.28
C ASP A 175 6.92 -19.27 10.81
N TRP A 176 7.95 -19.77 11.49
CA TRP A 176 8.07 -19.64 12.95
C TRP A 176 8.03 -18.19 13.44
N ARG A 177 8.64 -17.25 12.72
CA ARG A 177 8.69 -15.84 13.12
C ARG A 177 7.37 -15.13 12.86
N GLY A 178 6.76 -15.40 11.70
CA GLY A 178 5.42 -14.94 11.39
C GLY A 178 4.43 -15.42 12.44
N TYR A 179 4.51 -16.69 12.83
CA TYR A 179 3.70 -17.24 13.92
C TYR A 179 3.90 -16.52 15.25
N GLU A 180 5.14 -16.29 15.69
CA GLU A 180 5.41 -15.55 16.94
C GLU A 180 4.91 -14.11 16.89
N ALA A 181 5.15 -13.40 15.78
CA ALA A 181 4.69 -12.03 15.58
C ALA A 181 3.15 -11.97 15.60
N PHE A 182 2.50 -12.91 14.92
CA PHE A 182 1.06 -13.01 14.86
C PHE A 182 0.44 -13.35 16.21
N ARG A 183 1.02 -14.30 16.96
CA ARG A 183 0.55 -14.62 18.31
C ARG A 183 0.67 -13.42 19.23
N LYS A 184 1.78 -12.68 19.18
CA LYS A 184 1.94 -11.44 19.94
C LYS A 184 0.88 -10.39 19.58
N TRP A 185 0.54 -10.27 18.29
CA TRP A 185 -0.55 -9.41 17.83
C TRP A 185 -1.90 -9.85 18.39
N ALA A 186 -2.23 -11.14 18.28
CA ALA A 186 -3.48 -11.70 18.75
C ALA A 186 -3.63 -11.51 20.27
N ASP A 187 -2.55 -11.76 21.02
CA ASP A 187 -2.50 -11.54 22.47
C ASP A 187 -2.68 -10.05 22.81
N TYR A 188 -2.05 -9.14 22.06
CA TYR A 188 -2.17 -7.69 22.28
C TYR A 188 -3.61 -7.18 22.09
N TYR A 189 -4.33 -7.72 21.11
CA TYR A 189 -5.71 -7.32 20.82
C TYR A 189 -6.77 -8.20 21.51
N SER A 190 -6.35 -9.17 22.33
CA SER A 190 -7.21 -10.17 22.98
C SER A 190 -8.09 -10.93 21.99
N VAL A 191 -7.50 -11.35 20.88
CA VAL A 191 -8.16 -12.09 19.79
C VAL A 191 -7.88 -13.58 19.94
N ASP A 192 -8.93 -14.38 20.02
CA ASP A 192 -8.76 -15.83 19.94
C ASP A 192 -8.52 -16.23 18.48
N VAL A 193 -7.42 -16.94 18.24
CA VAL A 193 -6.98 -17.36 16.90
C VAL A 193 -6.49 -18.80 16.93
N ARG A 194 -6.95 -19.60 15.98
CA ARG A 194 -6.61 -21.02 15.82
C ARG A 194 -5.41 -21.21 14.88
N LEU A 195 -4.36 -20.41 15.08
CA LEU A 195 -3.16 -20.49 14.25
C LEU A 195 -2.50 -21.86 14.36
N ARG A 196 -2.25 -22.49 13.21
CA ARG A 196 -1.46 -23.71 13.16
C ARG A 196 -0.01 -23.40 13.53
N LYS A 197 0.49 -24.01 14.60
CA LYS A 197 1.90 -23.88 14.99
C LYS A 197 2.80 -24.51 13.91
N PRO A 198 3.68 -23.72 13.24
CA PRO A 198 4.58 -24.28 12.24
C PRO A 198 5.65 -25.14 12.91
N ARG A 199 6.18 -26.11 12.15
CA ARG A 199 7.30 -26.92 12.63
C ARG A 199 8.53 -26.01 12.78
N PHE A 200 9.11 -25.97 13.98
CA PHE A 200 10.34 -25.24 14.22
C PHE A 200 11.44 -25.73 13.27
N SER A 201 12.07 -24.81 12.53
CA SER A 201 13.13 -25.14 11.58
C SER A 201 14.21 -24.06 11.58
N LEU A 202 15.44 -24.48 11.87
CA LEU A 202 16.65 -23.66 11.82
C LEU A 202 17.03 -23.22 10.39
N ARG A 203 16.40 -23.75 9.33
CA ARG A 203 16.67 -23.33 7.94
C ARG A 203 15.93 -22.04 7.56
N HIS A 204 14.68 -21.88 8.00
CA HIS A 204 13.87 -20.70 7.66
C HIS A 204 14.36 -19.41 8.36
N SER A 205 15.14 -19.54 9.45
CA SER A 205 15.82 -18.40 10.07
C SER A 205 17.00 -17.87 9.23
N VAL A 206 17.51 -18.65 8.27
CA VAL A 206 18.66 -18.33 7.40
C VAL A 206 18.20 -17.76 6.05
N ASP A 207 17.03 -18.13 5.53
CA ASP A 207 16.48 -17.61 4.26
C ASP A 207 16.31 -16.08 4.24
N ARG A 208 16.28 -15.45 5.43
CA ARG A 208 16.31 -13.98 5.59
C ARG A 208 17.58 -13.30 5.07
N PHE A 209 18.68 -14.04 4.98
CA PHE A 209 19.97 -13.56 4.49
C PHE A 209 20.17 -13.83 2.99
N LEU A 210 19.25 -14.58 2.38
CA LEU A 210 19.26 -14.81 0.96
C LEU A 210 18.64 -13.60 0.23
N PRO A 211 19.21 -13.19 -0.91
CA PRO A 211 18.56 -12.26 -1.84
C PRO A 211 17.15 -12.74 -2.20
N LEU A 212 16.23 -11.80 -2.45
CA LEU A 212 14.80 -12.06 -2.66
C LEU A 212 14.52 -13.15 -3.72
N GLN A 213 15.29 -13.18 -4.80
CA GLN A 213 15.21 -14.17 -5.89
C GLN A 213 15.46 -15.63 -5.46
N HIS A 214 15.95 -15.85 -4.24
CA HIS A 214 16.24 -17.17 -3.67
C HIS A 214 15.31 -17.54 -2.51
N ARG A 215 14.31 -16.70 -2.19
CA ARG A 215 13.32 -17.00 -1.16
C ARG A 215 12.15 -17.74 -1.79
N ARG A 216 11.61 -18.71 -1.04
CA ARG A 216 10.52 -19.60 -1.46
C ARG A 216 9.16 -18.92 -1.73
N TYR A 217 9.09 -17.60 -1.60
CA TYR A 217 7.88 -16.79 -1.79
C TYR A 217 8.07 -15.78 -2.94
N ALA A 218 8.72 -16.23 -4.02
CA ALA A 218 8.64 -15.55 -5.32
C ALA A 218 7.35 -15.96 -6.03
#